data_AF-A0A2H3NQX7-F1
#
_entry.id   AF-A0A2H3NQX7-F1
#
_cell.length_a   1.000
_cell.length_b   1.000
_cell.length_c   1.000
_cell.angle_alpha   90.00
_cell.angle_beta   90.00
_cell.angle_gamma   90.00
#
_symmetry.space_group_name_H-M   'P 1'
#
loop_
_entity.id
_entity.type
_entity.pdbx_description
1 polymer ?
#
loop_
_entity_poly.entity_id
_entity_poly.type
_entity_poly.pdbx_seq_one_letter_code
_entity_poly.pdbx_strand_id
1 'polypeptide(L)'
;MSLYDLHDAQLDDMDGEGFAYSEKTVYGKAYKGVFFAESAGDIEGLVDGEEDATFTGILYDRSREREKSFTVDVTNVISTPTGERADFVATEKP
;
A
#
# COMPACT_ATOMS: atom_id res chain seq x y z
N MET A 1 2.81 -5.40 -21.02
CA MET A 1 2.35 -4.16 -20.37
C MET A 1 2.18 -4.47 -18.90
N SER A 2 2.67 -3.61 -18.00
CA SER A 2 2.40 -3.76 -16.58
C SER A 2 0.89 -3.73 -16.37
N LEU A 3 0.35 -4.58 -15.51
CA LEU A 3 -1.09 -4.62 -15.25
C LEU A 3 -1.53 -3.47 -14.31
N TYR A 4 -0.57 -2.84 -13.65
CA TYR A 4 -0.74 -1.81 -12.65
C TYR A 4 0.27 -0.69 -12.88
N ASP A 5 -0.21 0.54 -12.82
CA ASP A 5 0.61 1.74 -12.91
C ASP A 5 0.78 2.35 -11.52
N LEU A 6 1.92 3.00 -11.31
CA LEU A 6 2.14 3.83 -10.13
C LEU A 6 1.34 5.12 -10.29
N HIS A 7 0.71 5.55 -9.20
CA HIS A 7 -0.01 6.81 -9.10
C HIS A 7 0.42 7.51 -7.83
N ASP A 8 0.21 8.82 -7.78
CA ASP A 8 0.34 9.61 -6.56
C ASP A 8 -0.48 8.93 -5.44
N ALA A 9 0.18 8.67 -4.32
CA ALA A 9 -0.39 7.98 -3.18
C ALA A 9 0.21 8.51 -1.88
N GLN A 10 -0.41 8.15 -0.77
CA GLN A 10 0.02 8.54 0.56
C GLN A 10 -0.03 7.33 1.48
N LEU A 11 0.97 7.20 2.34
CA LEU A 11 0.98 6.24 3.46
C LEU A 11 1.11 7.03 4.75
N ASP A 12 0.03 7.09 5.51
CA ASP A 12 -0.19 8.03 6.62
C ASP A 12 0.09 9.48 6.18
N ASP A 13 1.12 10.12 6.73
CA ASP A 13 1.53 11.48 6.42
C ASP A 13 2.65 11.53 5.35
N MET A 14 3.05 10.38 4.80
CA MET A 14 4.14 10.28 3.80
C MET A 14 3.60 10.31 2.38
N ASP A 15 4.04 11.31 1.61
CA ASP A 15 3.79 11.40 0.18
C ASP A 15 4.69 10.45 -0.63
N GLY A 16 4.12 9.89 -1.70
CA GLY A 16 4.78 8.89 -2.50
C GLY A 16 4.01 8.50 -3.75
N GLU A 17 4.46 7.39 -4.34
CA GLU A 17 3.75 6.74 -5.44
C GLU A 17 3.41 5.31 -5.04
N GLY A 18 2.22 4.84 -5.41
CA GLY A 18 1.82 3.49 -5.04
C GLY A 18 0.48 3.08 -5.63
N PHE A 19 0.17 1.81 -5.41
CA PHE A 19 -1.14 1.26 -5.72
C PHE A 19 -1.45 0.06 -4.84
N ALA A 20 -2.73 -0.23 -4.73
CA ALA A 20 -3.22 -1.48 -4.17
C ALA A 20 -4.03 -2.25 -5.22
N TYR A 21 -4.14 -3.55 -5.06
CA TYR A 21 -5.00 -4.41 -5.85
C TYR A 21 -5.78 -5.38 -4.96
N SER A 22 -6.99 -5.70 -5.38
CA SER A 22 -7.81 -6.68 -4.67
C SER A 22 -7.33 -8.10 -4.91
N GLU A 23 -7.16 -8.87 -3.84
CA GLU A 23 -6.91 -10.30 -3.87
C GLU A 23 -8.10 -11.04 -3.23
N LYS A 24 -8.60 -12.08 -3.91
CA LYS A 24 -9.66 -12.91 -3.36
C LYS A 24 -9.04 -13.96 -2.44
N THR A 25 -9.41 -13.94 -1.17
CA THR A 25 -8.95 -14.92 -0.18
C THR A 25 -10.08 -15.89 0.17
N VAL A 26 -9.75 -16.99 0.87
CA VAL A 26 -10.75 -17.95 1.36
C VAL A 26 -11.71 -17.29 2.37
N TYR A 27 -11.24 -16.25 3.07
CA TYR A 27 -11.97 -15.55 4.12
C TYR A 27 -12.69 -14.28 3.64
N GLY A 28 -12.55 -13.90 2.37
CA GLY A 28 -13.22 -12.72 1.83
C GLY A 28 -12.34 -11.96 0.84
N LYS A 29 -12.33 -10.64 0.99
CA LYS A 29 -11.55 -9.73 0.13
C LYS A 29 -10.39 -9.16 0.93
N ALA A 30 -9.19 -9.32 0.39
CA ALA A 30 -8.00 -8.64 0.87
C ALA A 30 -7.52 -7.65 -0.18
N TYR A 31 -6.73 -6.69 0.26
CA TYR A 31 -5.97 -5.78 -0.59
C TYR A 31 -4.49 -6.04 -0.35
N LYS A 32 -3.71 -6.00 -1.42
CA LYS A 32 -2.25 -6.00 -1.37
C LYS A 32 -1.76 -4.82 -2.16
N GLY A 33 -0.66 -4.22 -1.75
CA GLY A 33 -0.15 -3.07 -2.47
C GLY A 33 1.32 -2.80 -2.18
N VAL A 34 1.81 -1.81 -2.92
CA VAL A 34 3.16 -1.30 -2.81
C VAL A 34 3.09 0.22 -2.74
N PHE A 35 3.91 0.80 -1.90
CA PHE A 35 4.08 2.24 -1.76
C PHE A 35 5.57 2.56 -1.82
N PHE A 36 5.93 3.63 -2.54
CA PHE A 36 7.27 4.16 -2.67
C PHE A 36 7.26 5.57 -2.12
N ALA A 37 7.98 5.81 -1.02
CA ALA A 37 8.10 7.17 -0.49
C ALA A 37 9.03 8.00 -1.38
N GLU A 38 8.63 9.24 -1.67
CA GLU A 38 9.48 10.20 -2.40
C GLU A 38 10.71 10.64 -1.58
N SER A 39 10.60 10.55 -0.26
CA SER A 39 11.65 10.90 0.69
C SER A 39 11.97 9.71 1.58
N ALA A 40 13.19 9.62 2.09
CA ALA A 40 13.50 8.69 3.18
C ALA A 40 12.76 9.18 4.45
N GLY A 41 11.52 8.72 4.63
CA GLY A 41 10.78 8.74 5.89
C GLY A 41 10.97 7.41 6.59
N ASP A 42 10.81 7.36 7.91
CA ASP A 42 10.99 6.14 8.71
C ASP A 42 9.83 5.13 8.47
N ILE A 43 9.70 4.58 7.25
CA ILE A 43 8.70 3.53 6.96
C ILE A 43 9.01 2.28 7.80
N GLU A 44 10.27 2.06 8.15
CA GLU A 44 10.68 0.98 9.06
C GLU A 44 9.90 0.97 10.37
N GLY A 45 9.42 2.13 10.87
CA GLY A 45 8.61 2.22 12.08
C GLY A 45 7.18 1.65 11.95
N LEU A 46 6.69 1.45 10.72
CA LEU A 46 5.38 0.85 10.44
C LEU A 46 5.43 -0.67 10.35
N VAL A 47 6.64 -1.26 10.35
CA VAL A 47 6.82 -2.71 10.35
C VAL A 47 6.47 -3.27 11.73
N ASP A 48 5.95 -4.50 11.77
CA ASP A 48 5.51 -5.22 12.98
C ASP A 48 4.20 -4.74 13.63
N GLY A 49 3.43 -3.87 12.97
CA GLY A 49 2.03 -3.59 13.34
C GLY A 49 1.85 -2.92 14.70
N GLU A 50 2.88 -2.22 15.21
CA GLU A 50 2.74 -1.39 16.40
C GLU A 50 1.81 -0.19 16.15
N GLU A 51 1.73 0.28 14.90
CA GLU A 51 0.80 1.33 14.46
C GLU A 51 0.04 0.92 13.19
N ASP A 52 -1.28 1.12 13.22
CA ASP A 52 -2.16 0.93 12.07
C ASP A 52 -1.86 2.02 11.02
N ALA A 53 -1.23 1.67 9.89
CA ALA A 53 -0.93 2.61 8.81
C ALA A 53 -2.14 2.82 7.89
N THR A 54 -2.33 4.02 7.34
CA THR A 54 -3.41 4.32 6.39
C THR A 54 -2.86 4.57 4.99
N PHE A 55 -3.18 3.70 4.05
CA PHE A 55 -2.88 3.93 2.64
C PHE A 55 -4.02 4.71 1.97
N THR A 56 -3.67 5.74 1.21
CA THR A 56 -4.55 6.50 0.31
C THR A 56 -3.98 6.48 -1.10
N GLY A 57 -4.74 5.96 -2.06
CA GLY A 57 -4.30 5.95 -3.46
C GLY A 57 -5.21 5.09 -4.35
N ILE A 58 -4.70 4.70 -5.52
CA ILE A 58 -5.44 3.87 -6.47
C ILE A 58 -5.52 2.42 -6.00
N LEU A 59 -6.75 1.93 -5.88
CA LEU A 59 -7.08 0.52 -5.70
C LEU A 59 -7.62 -0.07 -7.01
N TYR A 60 -6.86 -1.01 -7.57
CA TYR A 60 -7.26 -1.85 -8.68
C TYR A 60 -8.17 -2.99 -8.20
N ASP A 61 -9.47 -2.89 -8.49
CA ASP A 61 -10.44 -3.95 -8.23
C ASP A 61 -10.90 -4.55 -9.56
N ARG A 62 -10.36 -5.73 -9.89
CA ARG A 62 -10.57 -6.44 -11.15
C ARG A 62 -10.16 -5.61 -12.38
N SER A 63 -11.08 -4.84 -12.95
CA SER A 63 -10.91 -4.03 -14.16
C SER A 63 -11.30 -2.57 -13.93
N ARG A 64 -11.38 -2.15 -12.66
CA ARG A 64 -11.74 -0.79 -12.27
C ARG A 64 -10.68 -0.23 -11.36
N GLU A 65 -10.29 1.00 -11.66
CA GLU A 65 -9.49 1.86 -10.79
C GLU A 65 -10.43 2.71 -9.97
N ARG A 66 -10.10 2.87 -8.69
CA ARG A 66 -10.76 3.82 -7.79
C ARG A 66 -9.76 4.32 -6.78
N GLU A 67 -9.83 5.59 -6.46
CA GLU A 67 -9.16 6.13 -5.29
C GLU A 67 -9.86 5.60 -4.03
N LYS A 68 -9.09 5.14 -3.05
CA LYS A 68 -9.61 4.65 -1.76
C LYS A 68 -8.57 4.87 -0.67
N SER A 69 -9.05 5.22 0.52
CA SER A 69 -8.27 5.20 1.76
C SER A 69 -8.69 4.02 2.64
N PHE A 70 -7.73 3.29 3.19
CA PHE A 70 -7.98 2.18 4.11
C PHE A 70 -6.74 1.86 4.95
N THR A 71 -6.98 1.29 6.14
CA THR A 71 -5.92 0.82 7.02
C THR A 71 -5.22 -0.40 6.41
N VAL A 72 -3.89 -0.42 6.52
CA VAL A 72 -2.99 -1.43 5.97
C VAL A 72 -1.99 -1.87 7.02
N ASP A 73 -1.59 -3.13 6.95
CA ASP A 73 -0.48 -3.71 7.69
C ASP A 73 0.75 -3.70 6.78
N VAL A 74 1.80 -2.96 7.15
CA VAL A 74 3.08 -2.99 6.42
C VAL A 74 3.80 -4.30 6.76
N THR A 75 4.06 -5.10 5.73
CA THR A 75 4.62 -6.45 5.89
C THR A 75 6.10 -6.53 5.59
N ASN A 76 6.62 -5.58 4.82
CA ASN A 76 8.01 -5.56 4.40
C ASN A 76 8.41 -4.15 3.97
N VAL A 77 9.62 -3.74 4.31
CA VAL A 77 10.21 -2.47 3.87
C VAL A 77 11.55 -2.79 3.18
N ILE A 78 11.74 -2.21 2.01
CA ILE A 78 12.93 -2.40 1.18
C ILE A 78 13.53 -1.02 0.89
N SER A 79 14.74 -0.77 1.37
CA SER A 79 15.50 0.43 0.97
C SER A 79 15.90 0.33 -0.51
N THR A 80 15.58 1.36 -1.27
CA THR A 80 15.91 1.48 -2.70
C THR A 80 16.87 2.67 -2.92
N PRO A 81 17.56 2.76 -4.06
CA PRO A 81 18.43 3.91 -4.34
C PRO A 81 17.71 5.27 -4.36
N THR A 82 16.38 5.29 -4.55
CA THR A 82 15.57 6.49 -4.71
C THR A 82 14.67 6.80 -3.50
N GLY A 83 14.70 5.99 -2.44
CA GLY A 83 13.80 6.10 -1.30
C GLY A 83 13.51 4.73 -0.69
N GLU A 84 12.35 4.57 -0.06
CA GLU A 84 11.94 3.31 0.55
C GLU A 84 10.67 2.76 -0.12
N ARG A 85 10.61 1.44 -0.23
CA ARG A 85 9.43 0.72 -0.71
C ARG A 85 8.79 -0.04 0.46
N ALA A 86 7.51 0.23 0.71
CA ALA A 86 6.67 -0.52 1.63
C ALA A 86 5.79 -1.52 0.86
N ASP A 87 5.83 -2.80 1.23
CA ASP A 87 4.83 -3.77 0.81
C ASP A 87 3.81 -3.95 1.94
N PHE A 88 2.52 -3.83 1.62
CA PHE A 88 1.46 -3.87 2.62
C PHE A 88 0.30 -4.78 2.23
N VAL A 89 -0.46 -5.20 3.24
CA VAL A 89 -1.70 -5.95 3.09
C VAL A 89 -2.82 -5.25 3.85
N ALA A 90 -4.06 -5.43 3.42
CA ALA A 90 -5.22 -5.04 4.22
C ALA A 90 -6.30 -6.10 4.10
N THR A 91 -6.91 -6.47 5.22
CA THR A 91 -8.09 -7.32 5.22
C THR A 91 -9.33 -6.47 5.37
N GLU A 92 -10.28 -6.58 4.44
CA GLU A 92 -11.61 -6.02 4.64
C GLU A 92 -12.27 -6.91 5.71
N LYS A 93 -12.25 -6.47 6.98
CA LYS A 93 -12.95 -7.17 8.06
C LYS A 93 -14.43 -7.30 7.64
N PRO A 94 -15.05 -8.49 7.82
CA PRO A 94 -16.41 -8.76 7.37
C PRO A 94 -17.46 -7.87 8.03
#